data_AF-A0A7V2UMA8-F1
#
_entry.id   AF-A0A7V2UMA8-F1
#
_cell.length_a   1.000
_cell.length_b   1.000
_cell.length_c   1.000
_cell.angle_alpha   90.00
_cell.angle_beta   90.00
_cell.angle_gamma   90.00
#
_symmetry.space_group_name_H-M   'P 1'
#
loop_
_entity.id
_entity.type
_entity.pdbx_description
1 polymer ?
#
loop_
_entity_poly.entity_id
_entity_poly.type
_entity_poly.pdbx_seq_one_letter_code
_entity_poly.pdbx_strand_id
1 'polypeptide(L)'
;MSQFKISTRLNLLIAALLLVLLAVGWVGQQGVRDANEGLRTVYADRTIPLGQLQEVQRLVLSCRGAVARSMAVGTPDDFARDAERIRQDIAEVARIWKAYRSTSFTDEEETVAKAFEVAWSAYLAGYLKPAEEGLVSGNLLAIRTLMFDQDEPLYAAVRKEITALTTLQLQVAKQEYEAAVSRYEVSRLLSWGIFLL
;
A
#
# COMPACT_ATOMS: atom_id res chain seq x y z
N MET A 1 44.94 31.66 -41.46
CA MET A 1 43.54 31.81 -41.02
C MET A 1 42.67 31.07 -42.01
N SER A 2 42.19 29.87 -41.67
CA SER A 2 41.45 29.01 -42.59
C SER A 2 40.11 29.66 -42.97
N GLN A 3 39.98 30.08 -44.22
CA GLN A 3 38.72 30.58 -44.77
C GLN A 3 37.82 29.39 -45.07
N PHE A 4 37.03 28.96 -44.09
CA PHE A 4 36.00 27.95 -44.32
C PHE A 4 35.01 28.44 -45.39
N LYS A 5 34.65 27.55 -46.33
CA LYS A 5 33.63 27.84 -47.33
C LYS A 5 32.30 28.12 -46.63
N ILE A 6 31.51 29.04 -47.17
CA ILE A 6 30.19 29.43 -46.62
C ILE A 6 29.29 28.20 -46.40
N SER A 7 29.34 27.21 -47.31
CA SER A 7 28.62 25.94 -47.19
C SER A 7 29.06 25.10 -45.98
N THR A 8 30.36 25.04 -45.67
CA THR A 8 30.87 24.34 -44.49
C THR A 8 30.38 25.01 -43.22
N ARG A 9 30.36 26.35 -43.18
CA ARG A 9 29.88 27.12 -42.03
C ARG A 9 28.39 26.92 -41.78
N LEU A 10 27.58 26.89 -42.85
CA LEU A 10 26.15 26.64 -42.79
C LEU A 10 25.84 25.21 -42.31
N ASN A 11 26.54 24.21 -42.85
CA ASN A 11 26.35 22.82 -42.43
C ASN A 11 26.74 22.59 -40.96
N LEU A 12 27.79 23.25 -40.48
CA LEU A 12 28.20 23.19 -39.08
C LEU A 12 27.14 23.77 -38.13
N LEU A 13 26.54 24.90 -38.51
CA LEU A 13 25.43 25.53 -37.75
C LEU A 13 24.19 24.63 -37.72
N ILE A 14 23.81 24.05 -38.86
CA ILE A 14 22.67 23.13 -38.94
C ILE A 14 22.93 21.88 -38.09
N ALA A 15 24.13 21.29 -38.18
CA ALA A 15 24.51 20.13 -37.38
C ALA A 15 24.48 20.44 -35.87
N ALA A 16 24.96 21.62 -35.46
CA ALA A 16 24.90 22.06 -34.07
C ALA A 16 23.44 22.23 -33.59
N LEU A 17 22.58 22.87 -34.39
CA LEU A 17 21.15 23.01 -34.06
C LEU A 17 20.44 21.66 -33.93
N LEU A 18 20.73 20.72 -34.83
CA LEU A 18 20.18 19.37 -34.75
C LEU A 18 20.65 18.64 -33.48
N LEU A 19 21.92 18.78 -33.10
CA LEU A 19 22.44 18.21 -31.86
C LEU A 19 21.74 18.78 -30.62
N VAL A 20 21.51 20.09 -30.56
CA VAL A 20 20.77 20.73 -29.47
C VAL A 20 19.33 20.20 -29.40
N LEU A 21 18.63 20.10 -30.55
CA LEU A 21 17.27 19.55 -30.60
C LEU A 21 17.21 18.09 -30.10
N LEU A 22 18.16 17.26 -30.51
CA LEU A 22 18.26 15.88 -30.04
C LEU A 22 18.55 15.80 -28.54
N ALA A 23 19.42 16.67 -28.03
CA ALA A 23 19.75 16.72 -26.60
C ALA A 23 18.53 17.13 -25.75
N VAL A 24 17.80 18.18 -26.17
CA VAL A 24 16.57 18.61 -25.49
C VAL A 24 15.49 17.54 -25.56
N GLY A 25 15.30 16.93 -26.72
CA GLY A 25 14.35 15.83 -26.90
C GLY A 25 14.67 14.63 -26.00
N TRP A 26 15.95 14.27 -25.89
CA TRP A 26 16.42 13.20 -25.02
C TRP A 26 16.16 13.49 -23.53
N VAL A 27 16.51 14.69 -23.06
CA VAL A 27 16.27 15.12 -21.66
C VAL A 27 14.78 15.16 -21.35
N GLY A 28 13.96 15.70 -22.26
CA GLY A 28 12.51 15.74 -22.10
C GLY A 28 11.89 14.34 -22.00
N GLN A 29 12.32 13.42 -22.86
CA GLN A 29 11.82 12.04 -22.84
C GLN A 29 12.20 11.29 -21.56
N GLN A 30 13.44 11.46 -21.08
CA GLN A 30 13.92 10.90 -19.81
C GLN A 30 13.12 11.45 -18.62
N GLY A 31 12.90 12.77 -18.55
CA GLY A 31 12.13 13.39 -17.48
C GLY A 31 10.69 12.89 -17.41
N VAL A 32 10.02 12.72 -18.56
CA VAL A 32 8.67 12.14 -18.63
C VAL A 32 8.67 10.68 -18.17
N ARG A 33 9.68 9.90 -18.56
CA ARG A 33 9.81 8.50 -18.15
C ARG A 33 9.98 8.37 -16.63
N ASP A 34 10.87 9.16 -16.04
CA ASP A 34 11.15 9.15 -14.59
C ASP A 34 9.93 9.59 -13.78
N ALA A 35 9.19 10.59 -14.27
CA ALA A 35 7.94 11.02 -13.64
C ALA A 35 6.88 9.91 -13.68
N ASN A 36 6.72 9.24 -14.82
CA ASN A 36 5.76 8.15 -14.98
C ASN A 36 6.13 6.93 -14.12
N GLU A 37 7.41 6.60 -14.00
CA GLU A 37 7.89 5.52 -13.14
C GLU A 37 7.69 5.85 -11.65
N GLY A 38 8.00 7.07 -11.22
CA GLY A 38 7.72 7.52 -9.84
C GLY A 38 6.23 7.48 -9.50
N LEU A 39 5.36 7.93 -10.42
CA LEU A 39 3.91 7.81 -10.26
C LEU A 39 3.45 6.35 -10.18
N ARG A 40 4.02 5.47 -11.02
CA ARG A 40 3.73 4.04 -10.97
C ARG A 40 4.08 3.46 -9.61
N THR A 41 5.24 3.78 -9.06
CA THR A 41 5.67 3.30 -7.72
C THR A 41 4.72 3.79 -6.62
N VAL A 42 4.40 5.08 -6.59
CA VAL A 42 3.47 5.64 -5.59
C VAL A 42 2.07 5.00 -5.70
N TYR A 43 1.61 4.72 -6.91
CA TYR A 43 0.31 4.08 -7.12
C TYR A 43 0.34 2.58 -6.79
N ALA A 44 1.15 1.81 -7.52
CA ALA A 44 1.14 0.35 -7.48
C ALA A 44 1.77 -0.21 -6.20
N ASP A 45 2.86 0.40 -5.72
CA ASP A 45 3.64 -0.15 -4.61
C ASP A 45 3.26 0.48 -3.26
N ARG A 46 2.47 1.56 -3.24
CA ARG A 46 2.09 2.26 -2.00
C ARG A 46 0.59 2.48 -1.85
N THR A 47 -0.08 3.03 -2.87
CA THR A 47 -1.51 3.35 -2.78
C THR A 47 -2.39 2.10 -2.80
N ILE A 48 -2.10 1.13 -3.68
CA ILE A 48 -2.82 -0.16 -3.70
C ILE A 48 -2.63 -0.91 -2.37
N PRO A 49 -1.40 -1.08 -1.85
CA PRO A 49 -1.17 -1.68 -0.53
C PRO A 49 -1.89 -0.97 0.62
N LEU A 50 -1.95 0.37 0.62
CA LEU A 50 -2.76 1.12 1.60
C LEU A 50 -4.23 0.72 1.56
N GLY A 51 -4.81 0.63 0.36
CA GLY A 51 -6.20 0.18 0.19
C GLY A 51 -6.41 -1.26 0.70
N GLN A 52 -5.44 -2.14 0.46
CA GLN A 52 -5.48 -3.52 0.96
C GLN A 52 -5.43 -3.57 2.50
N LEU A 53 -4.54 -2.80 3.13
CA LEU A 53 -4.44 -2.73 4.59
C LEU A 53 -5.71 -2.15 5.23
N GLN A 54 -6.29 -1.12 4.62
CA GLN A 54 -7.57 -0.54 5.05
C GLN A 54 -8.70 -1.58 4.94
N GLU A 55 -8.73 -2.35 3.85
CA GLU A 55 -9.75 -3.38 3.65
C GLU A 55 -9.61 -4.53 4.66
N VAL A 56 -8.37 -4.96 4.95
CA VAL A 56 -8.10 -5.89 6.05
C VAL A 56 -8.65 -5.33 7.36
N GLN A 57 -8.36 -4.07 7.70
CA GLN A 57 -8.88 -3.45 8.92
C GLN A 57 -10.41 -3.43 8.96
N ARG A 58 -11.06 -3.10 7.83
CA ARG A 58 -12.52 -3.09 7.69
C ARG A 58 -13.11 -4.48 7.95
N LEU A 59 -12.51 -5.54 7.39
CA LEU A 59 -12.95 -6.92 7.57
C LEU A 59 -12.76 -7.40 9.02
N VAL A 60 -11.64 -7.06 9.66
CA VAL A 60 -11.42 -7.38 11.08
C VAL A 60 -12.49 -6.71 11.95
N LEU A 61 -12.78 -5.43 11.71
CA LEU A 61 -13.84 -4.70 12.41
C LEU A 61 -15.24 -5.25 12.09
N SER A 62 -15.45 -5.75 10.87
CA SER A 62 -16.69 -6.42 10.45
C SER A 62 -16.93 -7.69 11.28
N CYS A 63 -15.91 -8.53 11.47
CA CYS A 63 -15.99 -9.70 12.36
C CYS A 63 -16.33 -9.29 13.80
N ARG A 64 -15.61 -8.30 14.36
CA ARG A 64 -15.88 -7.77 15.71
C ARG A 64 -17.30 -7.28 15.88
N GLY A 65 -17.78 -6.53 14.89
CA GLY A 65 -19.14 -6.00 14.87
C GLY A 65 -20.19 -7.09 14.77
N ALA A 66 -19.93 -8.19 14.03
CA ALA A 66 -20.84 -9.32 13.94
C ALA A 66 -21.02 -10.00 15.32
N VAL A 67 -19.92 -10.31 16.01
CA VAL A 67 -19.96 -10.88 17.36
C VAL A 67 -20.69 -9.94 18.34
N ALA A 68 -20.34 -8.64 18.34
CA ALA A 68 -20.95 -7.67 19.24
C ALA A 68 -22.46 -7.50 18.99
N ARG A 69 -22.91 -7.45 17.73
CA ARG A 69 -24.34 -7.37 17.40
C ARG A 69 -25.09 -8.62 17.82
N SER A 70 -24.54 -9.79 17.52
CA SER A 70 -25.12 -11.07 17.94
C SER A 70 -25.30 -11.13 19.46
N MET A 71 -24.32 -10.66 20.23
CA MET A 71 -24.39 -10.63 21.69
C MET A 71 -25.35 -9.58 22.27
N ALA A 72 -25.61 -8.49 21.53
CA ALA A 72 -26.47 -7.40 21.99
C ALA A 72 -27.95 -7.66 21.71
N VAL A 73 -28.29 -8.13 20.50
CA VAL A 73 -29.68 -8.21 20.01
C VAL A 73 -29.94 -9.41 19.10
N GLY A 74 -29.00 -10.34 18.98
CA GLY A 74 -29.07 -11.41 17.97
C GLY A 74 -30.15 -12.46 18.26
N THR A 75 -30.79 -12.90 17.19
CA THR A 75 -31.66 -14.08 17.15
C THR A 75 -30.90 -15.33 16.67
N PRO A 76 -31.43 -16.55 16.85
CA PRO A 76 -30.80 -17.75 16.32
C PRO A 76 -30.47 -17.70 14.82
N ASP A 77 -31.35 -17.09 14.01
CA ASP A 77 -31.12 -16.90 12.57
C ASP A 77 -29.97 -15.90 12.30
N ASP A 78 -29.82 -14.89 13.16
CA ASP A 78 -28.69 -13.95 13.08
C ASP A 78 -27.36 -14.62 13.40
N PHE A 79 -27.33 -15.57 14.34
CA PHE A 79 -26.09 -16.24 14.74
C PHE A 79 -25.48 -17.05 13.60
N ALA A 80 -26.29 -17.81 12.87
CA ALA A 80 -25.83 -18.58 11.72
C ALA A 80 -25.28 -17.65 10.62
N ARG A 81 -25.98 -16.54 10.35
CA ARG A 81 -25.56 -15.54 9.36
C ARG A 81 -24.26 -14.84 9.78
N ASP A 82 -24.14 -14.43 11.04
CA ASP A 82 -22.97 -13.73 11.56
C ASP A 82 -21.76 -14.66 11.65
N ALA A 83 -21.93 -15.94 11.97
CA ALA A 83 -20.88 -16.95 11.90
C ALA A 83 -20.35 -17.15 10.47
N GLU A 84 -21.25 -17.27 9.49
CA GLU A 84 -20.85 -17.38 8.08
C GLU A 84 -20.14 -16.12 7.60
N ARG A 85 -20.60 -14.93 8.01
CA ARG A 85 -19.93 -13.67 7.71
C ARG A 85 -18.52 -13.63 8.28
N ILE A 86 -18.32 -14.05 9.53
CA ILE A 86 -16.98 -14.12 10.15
C ILE A 86 -16.07 -15.03 9.32
N ARG A 87 -16.56 -16.19 8.91
CA ARG A 87 -15.80 -17.15 8.09
C ARG A 87 -15.40 -16.55 6.73
N GLN A 88 -16.33 -15.86 6.07
CA GLN A 88 -16.07 -15.19 4.79
C GLN A 88 -15.06 -14.05 4.93
N ASP A 89 -15.23 -13.20 5.95
CA ASP A 89 -14.33 -12.08 6.21
C ASP A 89 -12.91 -12.58 6.54
N ILE A 90 -12.76 -13.67 7.30
CA ILE A 90 -11.46 -14.31 7.57
C ILE A 90 -10.79 -14.80 6.27
N ALA A 91 -11.54 -15.47 5.41
CA ALA A 91 -11.03 -15.97 4.13
C ALA A 91 -10.59 -14.81 3.21
N GLU A 92 -11.37 -13.72 3.21
CA GLU A 92 -11.06 -12.54 2.42
C GLU A 92 -9.83 -11.80 2.94
N VAL A 93 -9.67 -11.67 4.27
CA VAL A 93 -8.43 -11.15 4.87
C VAL A 93 -7.22 -11.97 4.40
N ALA A 94 -7.31 -13.30 4.42
CA ALA A 94 -6.21 -14.15 3.95
C ALA A 94 -5.89 -13.92 2.46
N ARG A 95 -6.90 -13.74 1.61
CA ARG A 95 -6.74 -13.45 0.19
C ARG A 95 -6.06 -12.10 -0.05
N ILE A 96 -6.55 -11.05 0.62
CA ILE A 96 -6.01 -9.69 0.50
C ILE A 96 -4.59 -9.63 1.07
N TRP A 97 -4.36 -10.27 2.22
CA TRP A 97 -3.05 -10.33 2.84
C TRP A 97 -2.02 -11.01 1.93
N LYS A 98 -2.40 -12.08 1.23
CA LYS A 98 -1.54 -12.73 0.23
C LYS A 98 -1.19 -11.78 -0.93
N ALA A 99 -2.14 -10.98 -1.40
CA ALA A 99 -1.90 -9.99 -2.44
C ALA A 99 -0.97 -8.87 -1.93
N TYR A 100 -1.21 -8.39 -0.70
CA TYR A 100 -0.34 -7.43 -0.03
C TYR A 100 1.09 -7.96 0.07
N ARG A 101 1.30 -9.19 0.56
CA ARG A 101 2.63 -9.84 0.66
C ARG A 101 3.32 -10.09 -0.68
N SER A 102 2.63 -9.97 -1.81
CA SER A 102 3.22 -10.15 -3.14
C SER A 102 3.84 -8.88 -3.73
N THR A 103 3.70 -7.74 -3.04
CA THR A 103 4.33 -6.48 -3.44
C THR A 103 5.78 -6.39 -2.97
N SER A 104 6.45 -5.29 -3.31
CA SER A 104 7.81 -5.02 -2.85
C SER A 104 7.81 -4.44 -1.43
N PHE A 105 8.54 -5.08 -0.51
CA PHE A 105 8.66 -4.67 0.89
C PHE A 105 10.01 -4.03 1.17
N THR A 106 10.04 -3.08 2.10
CA THR A 106 11.29 -2.70 2.78
C THR A 106 11.58 -3.69 3.92
N ASP A 107 12.82 -3.72 4.41
CA ASP A 107 13.18 -4.59 5.55
C ASP A 107 12.35 -4.29 6.82
N GLU A 108 12.01 -3.02 7.03
CA GLU A 108 11.15 -2.57 8.11
C GLU A 108 9.71 -3.06 7.91
N GLU A 109 9.19 -2.94 6.68
CA GLU A 109 7.86 -3.41 6.33
C GLU A 109 7.73 -4.93 6.51
N GLU A 110 8.73 -5.70 6.11
CA GLU A 110 8.77 -7.16 6.29
C GLU A 110 8.74 -7.55 7.77
N THR A 111 9.41 -6.78 8.62
CA THR A 111 9.43 -7.01 10.08
C THR A 111 8.04 -6.80 10.68
N VAL A 112 7.39 -5.69 10.35
CA VAL A 112 6.04 -5.37 10.84
C VAL A 112 5.00 -6.33 10.25
N ALA A 113 5.15 -6.75 9.00
CA ALA A 113 4.25 -7.71 8.36
C ALA A 113 4.27 -9.07 9.08
N LYS A 114 5.44 -9.56 9.49
CA LYS A 114 5.54 -10.79 10.31
C LYS A 114 4.89 -10.61 11.68
N ALA A 115 5.06 -9.45 12.30
CA ALA A 115 4.42 -9.15 13.58
C ALA A 115 2.88 -9.15 13.45
N PHE A 116 2.36 -8.59 12.36
CA PHE A 116 0.93 -8.68 12.03
C PHE A 116 0.48 -10.12 11.89
N GLU A 117 1.21 -10.98 11.16
CA GLU A 117 0.83 -12.39 10.97
C GLU A 117 0.74 -13.15 12.28
N VAL A 118 1.66 -12.90 13.21
CA VAL A 118 1.63 -13.47 14.56
C VAL A 118 0.41 -12.95 15.32
N ALA A 119 0.16 -11.64 15.32
CA ALA A 119 -0.98 -11.04 16.00
C ALA A 119 -2.32 -11.53 15.43
N TRP A 120 -2.42 -11.62 14.10
CA TRP A 120 -3.60 -12.12 13.39
C TRP A 120 -3.87 -13.58 13.70
N SER A 121 -2.84 -14.43 13.69
CA SER A 121 -2.97 -15.84 14.07
C SER A 121 -3.46 -16.00 15.52
N ALA A 122 -2.90 -15.21 16.45
CA ALA A 122 -3.35 -15.19 17.84
C ALA A 122 -4.82 -14.72 17.96
N TYR A 123 -5.21 -13.71 17.20
CA TYR A 123 -6.60 -13.20 17.19
C TYR A 123 -7.59 -14.20 16.61
N LEU A 124 -7.21 -14.90 15.54
CA LEU A 124 -8.01 -15.97 14.95
C LEU A 124 -8.26 -17.11 15.94
N ALA A 125 -7.20 -17.61 16.57
CA ALA A 125 -7.27 -18.76 17.47
C ALA A 125 -7.89 -18.40 18.83
N GLY A 126 -7.56 -17.23 19.37
CA GLY A 126 -7.97 -16.80 20.71
C GLY A 126 -9.35 -16.13 20.76
N TYR A 127 -9.89 -15.67 19.63
CA TYR A 127 -11.17 -14.96 19.62
C TYR A 127 -12.08 -15.33 18.46
N LEU A 128 -11.68 -15.11 17.20
CA LEU A 128 -12.63 -15.19 16.08
C LEU A 128 -13.18 -16.60 15.85
N LYS A 129 -12.35 -17.64 15.88
CA LYS A 129 -12.80 -19.03 15.71
C LYS A 129 -13.67 -19.50 16.89
N PRO A 130 -13.27 -19.30 18.16
CA PRO A 130 -14.15 -19.60 19.29
C PRO A 130 -15.48 -18.84 19.26
N ALA A 131 -15.48 -17.58 18.80
CA ALA A 131 -16.71 -16.80 18.65
C ALA A 131 -17.61 -17.36 17.54
N GLU A 132 -17.05 -17.74 16.39
CA GLU A 132 -17.78 -18.42 15.31
C GLU A 132 -18.42 -19.73 15.81
N GLU A 133 -17.66 -20.58 16.49
CA GLU A 133 -18.14 -21.84 17.06
C GLU A 133 -19.23 -21.62 18.12
N GLY A 134 -19.07 -20.58 18.95
CA GLY A 134 -20.05 -20.17 19.94
C GLY A 134 -21.37 -19.73 19.29
N LEU A 135 -21.31 -18.97 18.19
CA LEU A 135 -22.50 -18.54 17.44
C LEU A 135 -23.22 -19.74 16.81
N VAL A 136 -22.48 -20.68 16.21
CA VAL A 136 -23.04 -21.89 15.60
C VAL A 136 -23.70 -22.80 16.65
N SER A 137 -23.07 -22.94 17.82
CA SER A 137 -23.57 -23.78 18.92
C SER A 137 -24.61 -23.09 19.81
N GLY A 138 -24.86 -21.80 19.63
CA GLY A 138 -25.74 -20.99 20.48
C GLY A 138 -25.22 -20.77 21.90
N ASN A 139 -23.93 -21.00 22.16
CA ASN A 139 -23.34 -20.85 23.49
C ASN A 139 -22.96 -19.38 23.78
N LEU A 140 -23.97 -18.55 24.00
CA LEU A 140 -23.80 -17.10 24.20
C LEU A 140 -22.98 -16.73 25.44
N LEU A 141 -22.98 -17.59 26.47
CA LEU A 141 -22.21 -17.32 27.70
C LEU A 141 -20.70 -17.43 27.43
N ALA A 142 -20.27 -18.43 26.67
CA ALA A 142 -18.88 -18.57 26.25
C ALA A 142 -18.42 -17.38 25.38
N ILE A 143 -19.25 -16.95 24.43
CA ILE A 143 -18.95 -15.78 23.58
C ILE A 143 -18.83 -14.51 24.42
N ARG A 144 -19.72 -14.33 25.41
CA ARG A 144 -19.67 -13.17 26.31
C ARG A 144 -18.33 -13.09 27.04
N THR A 145 -17.88 -14.19 27.63
CA THR A 145 -16.58 -14.25 28.32
C THR A 145 -15.43 -13.95 27.37
N LEU A 146 -15.42 -14.55 26.17
CA LEU A 146 -14.40 -14.28 25.14
C LEU A 146 -14.37 -12.81 24.72
N MET A 147 -15.53 -12.17 24.56
CA MET A 147 -15.62 -10.76 24.18
C MET A 147 -15.02 -9.82 25.23
N PHE A 148 -15.20 -10.11 26.52
CA PHE A 148 -14.63 -9.29 27.59
C PHE A 148 -13.14 -9.58 27.83
N ASP A 149 -12.74 -10.85 27.76
CA ASP A 149 -11.39 -11.26 28.20
C ASP A 149 -10.37 -11.23 27.07
N GLN A 150 -10.78 -11.55 25.83
CA GLN A 150 -9.85 -11.83 24.72
C GLN A 150 -9.94 -10.81 23.58
N ASP A 151 -11.11 -10.24 23.28
CA ASP A 151 -11.27 -9.40 22.08
C ASP A 151 -10.33 -8.19 22.07
N GLU A 152 -10.41 -7.29 23.05
CA GLU A 152 -9.63 -6.05 23.00
C GLU A 152 -8.11 -6.26 23.10
N PRO A 153 -7.57 -7.11 24.00
CA PRO A 153 -6.13 -7.35 24.04
C PRO A 153 -5.58 -7.91 22.73
N LEU A 154 -6.25 -8.89 22.13
CA LEU A 154 -5.80 -9.51 20.89
C LEU A 154 -6.01 -8.57 19.69
N TYR A 155 -7.13 -7.86 19.62
CA TYR A 155 -7.37 -6.88 18.57
C TYR A 155 -6.41 -5.68 18.67
N ALA A 156 -6.03 -5.25 19.87
CA ALA A 156 -5.06 -4.16 20.05
C ALA A 156 -3.71 -4.50 19.41
N ALA A 157 -3.26 -5.75 19.50
CA ALA A 157 -2.06 -6.22 18.82
C ALA A 157 -2.21 -6.14 17.29
N VAL A 158 -3.33 -6.65 16.74
CA VAL A 158 -3.62 -6.57 15.29
C VAL A 158 -3.68 -5.12 14.80
N ARG A 159 -4.40 -4.27 15.52
CA ARG A 159 -4.57 -2.84 15.22
C ARG A 159 -3.23 -2.10 15.22
N LYS A 160 -2.36 -2.40 16.19
CA LYS A 160 -1.03 -1.80 16.29
C LYS A 160 -0.23 -2.06 15.01
N GLU A 161 -0.18 -3.31 14.56
CA GLU A 161 0.63 -3.68 13.39
C GLU A 161 0.01 -3.15 12.07
N ILE A 162 -1.33 -3.17 11.91
CA ILE A 162 -1.99 -2.52 10.75
C ILE A 162 -1.67 -1.02 10.70
N THR A 163 -1.71 -0.34 11.85
CA THR A 163 -1.41 1.10 11.93
C THR A 163 0.05 1.39 11.58
N ALA A 164 0.97 0.52 12.03
CA ALA A 164 2.39 0.62 11.70
C ALA A 164 2.62 0.43 10.19
N LEU A 165 2.04 -0.61 9.58
CA LEU A 165 2.13 -0.82 8.13
C LEU A 165 1.56 0.36 7.34
N THR A 166 0.39 0.87 7.74
CA THR A 166 -0.22 2.04 7.10
C THR A 166 0.70 3.26 7.19
N THR A 167 1.35 3.46 8.34
CA THR A 167 2.30 4.56 8.54
C THR A 167 3.52 4.42 7.64
N LEU A 168 4.06 3.20 7.53
CA LEU A 168 5.19 2.90 6.65
C LEU A 168 4.87 3.18 5.18
N GLN A 169 3.69 2.77 4.70
CA GLN A 169 3.30 3.06 3.32
C GLN A 169 3.23 4.56 3.04
N LEU A 170 2.67 5.34 3.96
CA LEU A 170 2.59 6.80 3.83
C LEU A 170 3.99 7.44 3.85
N GLN A 171 4.89 6.96 4.71
CA GLN A 171 6.26 7.45 4.79
C GLN A 171 7.03 7.16 3.51
N VAL A 172 6.98 5.93 2.99
CA VAL A 172 7.70 5.57 1.77
C VAL A 172 7.08 6.28 0.56
N ALA A 173 5.75 6.41 0.47
CA ALA A 173 5.10 7.19 -0.58
C ALA A 173 5.58 8.66 -0.60
N LYS A 174 5.75 9.27 0.59
CA LYS A 174 6.30 10.62 0.72
C LYS A 174 7.74 10.70 0.23
N GLN A 175 8.58 9.73 0.60
CA GLN A 175 9.97 9.67 0.15
C GLN A 175 10.08 9.55 -1.38
N GLU A 176 9.24 8.69 -1.99
CA GLU A 176 9.20 8.55 -3.45
C GLU A 176 8.77 9.83 -4.16
N TYR A 177 7.78 10.55 -3.59
CA TYR A 177 7.35 11.84 -4.09
C TYR A 177 8.46 12.90 -4.00
N GLU A 178 9.11 13.03 -2.84
CA GLU A 178 10.21 13.98 -2.64
C GLU A 178 11.40 13.68 -3.58
N ALA A 179 11.71 12.40 -3.78
CA ALA A 179 12.73 11.98 -4.73
C ALA A 179 12.36 12.34 -6.18
N ALA A 180 11.08 12.19 -6.57
CA ALA A 180 10.60 12.61 -7.89
C ALA A 180 10.72 14.13 -8.09
N VAL A 181 10.41 14.94 -7.07
CA VAL A 181 10.57 16.40 -7.10
C VAL A 181 12.04 16.80 -7.27
N SER A 182 12.95 16.15 -6.54
CA SER A 182 14.39 16.41 -6.66
C SER A 182 14.92 16.09 -8.06
N ARG A 183 14.52 14.96 -8.66
CA ARG A 183 14.87 14.58 -10.04
C ARG A 183 14.36 15.60 -11.07
N TYR A 184 13.15 16.12 -10.86
CA TYR A 184 12.58 17.16 -11.71
C TYR A 184 13.41 18.45 -11.68
N GLU A 185 13.84 18.90 -10.49
CA GLU A 185 14.65 20.12 -10.34
C GLU A 185 16.01 20.02 -11.06
N VAL A 186 16.67 18.87 -10.95
CA VAL A 186 17.93 18.61 -11.69
C VAL A 186 17.70 18.62 -13.20
N SER A 187 16.63 17.97 -13.67
CA SER A 187 16.27 17.94 -15.10
C SER A 187 15.96 19.33 -15.65
N ARG A 188 15.31 20.17 -14.83
CA ARG A 188 15.00 21.57 -15.16
C ARG A 188 16.26 22.41 -15.31
N LEU A 189 17.22 22.31 -14.38
CA LEU A 189 18.50 23.03 -14.45
C LEU A 189 19.31 22.63 -15.68
N LEU A 190 19.37 21.33 -15.99
CA LEU A 190 20.03 20.82 -17.19
C LEU A 190 19.38 21.37 -18.46
N SER A 191 18.05 21.42 -18.51
CA SER A 191 17.32 21.97 -19.65
C SER A 191 17.65 23.45 -19.87
N TRP A 192 17.66 24.26 -18.81
CA TRP A 192 18.07 25.68 -18.90
C TRP A 192 19.51 25.84 -19.36
N GLY A 193 20.43 24.99 -18.91
CA GLY A 193 21.82 25.00 -19.37
C GLY A 193 21.96 24.73 -20.87
N ILE A 194 21.16 23.80 -21.41
CA ILE A 194 21.13 23.50 -22.85
C ILE A 194 20.54 24.66 -23.66
N PHE A 195 19.52 25.36 -23.15
CA PHE A 195 18.92 26.51 -23.83
C PHE A 195 19.83 27.75 -23.89
N LEU A 196 20.77 27.88 -22.95
CA LEU A 196 21.72 29.00 -22.89
C LEU A 196 23.00 28.77 -23.71
N LEU A 197 23.20 27.57 -24.27
CA LEU A 197 24.31 27.19 -25.16
C LEU A 197 23.94 27.43 -26.64
#